data_AF-A0A563W2C4-F1
#
_entry.id   AF-A0A563W2C4-F1
#
_cell.length_a   1.000
_cell.length_b   1.000
_cell.length_c   1.000
_cell.angle_alpha   90.00
_cell.angle_beta   90.00
_cell.angle_gamma   90.00
#
_symmetry.space_group_name_H-M   'P 1'
#
loop_
_entity.id
_entity.type
_entity.pdbx_description
1 polymer ?
#
loop_
_entity_poly.entity_id
_entity_poly.type
_entity_poly.pdbx_seq_one_letter_code
_entity_poly.pdbx_strand_id
1 'polypeptide(L)'
;MILSTYLLITSNTFTMDIERIINNFWLLAIASNIINAIVFWIRAQPHIKKKPELRSGYIKLIRGFFIGFNIPWFLMGIGMTTGFASDSADYLNPRGGNPFVIIWWVTLWSLIALLSRWIWFKSGAEKLIKYPGFIRGQTNAQRIKLIWLLSLIGAVIGSTVTLFIEVL
;
A
#
# COMPACT_ATOMS: atom_id res chain seq x y z
N MET A 1 26.35 -13.10 35.78
CA MET A 1 25.18 -13.96 35.50
C MET A 1 23.90 -13.15 35.26
N ILE A 2 23.50 -12.25 36.16
CA ILE A 2 22.25 -11.44 36.04
C ILE A 2 22.20 -10.56 34.77
N LEU A 3 23.31 -9.91 34.40
CA LEU A 3 23.38 -9.06 33.20
C LEU A 3 23.16 -9.86 31.90
N SER A 4 23.67 -11.09 31.85
CA SER A 4 23.53 -12.00 30.69
C SER A 4 22.09 -12.48 30.53
N THR A 5 21.41 -12.78 31.63
CA THR A 5 19.99 -13.18 31.62
C THR A 5 19.08 -12.02 31.23
N TYR A 6 19.35 -10.81 31.71
CA TYR A 6 18.58 -9.62 31.35
C TYR A 6 18.70 -9.28 29.85
N LEU A 7 19.92 -9.34 29.29
CA LEU A 7 20.16 -9.14 27.86
C LEU A 7 19.50 -10.23 26.98
N LEU A 8 19.45 -11.48 27.47
CA LEU A 8 18.74 -12.58 26.81
C LEU A 8 17.23 -12.39 26.81
N ILE A 9 16.65 -11.91 27.91
CA ILE A 9 15.21 -11.65 28.01
C ILE A 9 14.83 -10.48 27.09
N THR A 10 15.57 -9.37 27.12
CA THR A 10 15.26 -8.20 26.30
C THR A 10 15.44 -8.47 24.80
N SER A 11 16.46 -9.22 24.41
CA SER A 11 16.64 -9.66 23.02
C SER A 11 15.51 -10.59 22.56
N ASN A 12 15.13 -11.58 23.37
CA ASN A 12 14.03 -12.49 23.03
C ASN A 12 12.66 -11.81 22.96
N THR A 13 12.37 -10.81 23.81
CA THR A 13 11.13 -10.04 23.70
C THR A 13 11.13 -9.17 22.45
N PHE A 14 12.27 -8.54 22.13
CA PHE A 14 12.38 -7.69 20.95
C PHE A 14 12.22 -8.48 19.65
N THR A 15 12.84 -9.67 19.53
CA THR A 15 12.68 -10.53 18.35
C THR A 15 11.24 -11.01 18.20
N MET A 16 10.59 -11.39 19.29
CA MET A 16 9.18 -11.81 19.30
C MET A 16 8.23 -10.70 18.83
N ASP A 17 8.50 -9.44 19.17
CA ASP A 17 7.72 -8.30 18.72
C ASP A 17 7.91 -8.03 17.20
N ILE A 18 9.13 -8.16 16.69
CA ILE A 18 9.43 -8.00 15.26
C ILE A 18 8.78 -9.11 14.43
N GLU A 19 8.90 -10.37 14.83
CA GLU A 19 8.26 -11.51 14.16
C GLU A 19 6.74 -11.34 14.10
N ARG A 20 6.11 -10.90 15.20
CA ARG A 20 4.68 -10.60 15.21
C ARG A 20 4.30 -9.51 14.22
N ILE A 21 5.09 -8.46 14.10
CA ILE A 21 4.84 -7.38 13.13
C ILE A 21 4.96 -7.91 11.70
N ILE A 22 6.01 -8.67 11.39
CA ILE A 22 6.23 -9.25 10.06
C ILE A 22 5.10 -10.21 9.71
N ASN A 23 4.71 -11.09 10.63
CA ASN A 23 3.65 -12.09 10.40
C ASN A 23 2.25 -11.48 10.27
N ASN A 24 2.06 -10.24 10.73
CA ASN A 24 0.78 -9.53 10.66
C ASN A 24 0.83 -8.27 9.78
N PHE A 25 1.87 -8.11 8.96
CA PHE A 25 2.05 -6.91 8.15
C PHE A 25 0.85 -6.63 7.22
N TRP A 26 0.26 -7.68 6.63
CA TRP A 26 -0.92 -7.55 5.78
C TRP A 26 -2.13 -6.95 6.53
N LEU A 27 -2.33 -7.29 7.81
CA LEU A 27 -3.37 -6.69 8.66
C LEU A 27 -3.09 -5.22 8.93
N LEU A 28 -1.83 -4.88 9.21
CA LEU A 28 -1.41 -3.48 9.43
C LEU A 28 -1.64 -2.64 8.16
N ALA A 29 -1.35 -3.20 6.98
CA ALA A 29 -1.60 -2.54 5.71
C ALA A 29 -3.11 -2.31 5.46
N ILE A 30 -3.96 -3.31 5.74
CA ILE A 30 -5.42 -3.17 5.64
C ILE A 30 -5.94 -2.12 6.63
N ALA A 31 -5.51 -2.20 7.90
CA ALA A 31 -5.89 -1.24 8.93
C ALA A 31 -5.51 0.20 8.54
N SER A 32 -4.29 0.38 8.01
CA SER A 32 -3.81 1.67 7.51
C SER A 32 -4.68 2.20 6.36
N ASN A 33 -5.11 1.34 5.44
CA ASN A 33 -6.01 1.73 4.35
C ASN A 33 -7.42 2.10 4.84
N ILE A 34 -7.95 1.41 5.85
CA ILE A 34 -9.22 1.76 6.51
C ILE A 34 -9.11 3.16 7.11
N ILE A 35 -8.05 3.41 7.90
CA ILE A 35 -7.81 4.73 8.51
C ILE A 35 -7.71 5.81 7.44
N ASN A 36 -6.95 5.57 6.37
CA ASN A 36 -6.82 6.51 5.26
C ASN A 36 -8.16 6.81 4.58
N ALA A 37 -9.00 5.79 4.34
CA ALA A 37 -10.32 5.97 3.76
C ALA A 37 -11.25 6.80 4.66
N ILE A 38 -11.24 6.56 5.97
CA ILE A 38 -11.98 7.34 6.96
C ILE A 38 -11.48 8.78 6.96
N VAL A 39 -10.17 8.99 6.99
CA VAL A 39 -9.55 10.32 6.97
C VAL A 39 -9.91 11.08 5.69
N PHE A 40 -9.90 10.42 4.52
CA PHE A 40 -10.38 11.03 3.27
C PHE A 40 -11.85 11.43 3.35
N TRP A 41 -12.69 10.58 3.94
CA TRP A 41 -14.12 10.88 4.10
C TRP A 41 -14.36 12.07 5.02
N ILE A 42 -13.66 12.14 6.15
CA ILE A 42 -13.74 13.27 7.09
C ILE A 42 -13.30 14.56 6.39
N ARG A 43 -12.17 14.53 5.67
CA ARG A 43 -11.65 15.70 4.92
C ARG A 43 -12.57 16.12 3.77
N ALA A 44 -13.34 15.21 3.20
CA ALA A 44 -14.30 15.54 2.15
C ALA A 44 -15.52 16.30 2.68
N GLN A 45 -15.92 16.12 3.95
CA GLN A 45 -17.17 16.68 4.49
C GLN A 45 -17.30 18.20 4.33
N PRO A 46 -16.30 19.04 4.65
CA PRO A 46 -16.41 20.49 4.48
C PRO A 46 -16.60 20.90 3.02
N HIS A 47 -16.00 20.17 2.08
CA HIS A 47 -16.12 20.44 0.64
C HIS A 47 -17.48 20.00 0.10
N ILE A 48 -17.99 18.84 0.54
CA ILE A 48 -19.32 18.33 0.17
C ILE A 48 -20.42 19.26 0.73
N LYS A 49 -20.29 19.74 1.97
CA LYS A 49 -21.25 20.69 2.54
C LYS A 49 -21.37 21.98 1.73
N LYS A 50 -20.24 22.47 1.18
CA LYS A 50 -20.21 23.67 0.32
C LYS A 50 -20.68 23.40 -1.10
N LYS A 51 -20.43 22.19 -1.62
CA LYS A 51 -20.70 21.76 -2.99
C LYS A 51 -21.22 20.31 -3.02
N PRO A 52 -22.53 20.10 -2.78
CA PRO A 52 -23.12 18.76 -2.62
C PRO A 52 -22.88 17.83 -3.82
N GLU A 53 -22.75 18.39 -5.03
CA GLU A 53 -22.48 17.69 -6.28
C GLU A 53 -21.13 16.92 -6.28
N LEU A 54 -20.20 17.27 -5.38
CA LEU A 54 -18.91 16.58 -5.26
C LEU A 54 -19.03 15.22 -4.57
N ARG A 55 -20.13 14.95 -3.84
CA ARG A 55 -20.27 13.76 -2.98
C ARG A 55 -20.06 12.45 -3.72
N SER A 56 -20.71 12.28 -4.87
CA SER A 56 -20.63 11.05 -5.67
C SER A 56 -19.20 10.78 -6.16
N GLY A 57 -18.47 11.84 -6.52
CA GLY A 57 -17.07 11.77 -6.93
C GLY A 57 -16.14 11.36 -5.81
N TYR A 58 -16.30 11.93 -4.60
CA TYR A 58 -15.53 11.51 -3.42
C TYR A 58 -15.79 10.05 -3.07
N ILE A 59 -17.05 9.60 -3.06
CA ILE A 59 -17.39 8.20 -2.80
C ILE A 59 -16.69 7.29 -3.80
N LYS A 60 -16.72 7.63 -5.09
CA LYS A 60 -16.06 6.84 -6.14
C LYS A 60 -14.54 6.79 -5.95
N LEU A 61 -13.89 7.89 -5.61
CA LEU A 61 -12.45 7.95 -5.35
C LEU A 61 -12.05 7.14 -4.11
N ILE A 62 -12.75 7.34 -3.00
CA ILE A 62 -12.47 6.64 -1.74
C ILE A 62 -12.72 5.14 -1.89
N ARG A 63 -13.82 4.73 -2.54
CA ARG A 63 -14.10 3.32 -2.81
C ARG A 63 -13.05 2.70 -3.74
N GLY A 64 -12.64 3.42 -4.79
CA GLY A 64 -11.60 2.96 -5.72
C GLY A 64 -10.26 2.75 -5.01
N PHE A 65 -9.86 3.72 -4.16
CA PHE A 65 -8.70 3.58 -3.29
C PHE A 65 -8.84 2.38 -2.35
N PHE A 66 -9.93 2.32 -1.59
CA PHE A 66 -10.12 1.30 -0.57
C PHE A 66 -10.13 -0.12 -1.15
N ILE A 67 -10.84 -0.35 -2.25
CA ILE A 67 -10.86 -1.66 -2.88
C ILE A 67 -9.50 -1.96 -3.52
N GLY A 68 -9.02 -1.06 -4.39
CA GLY A 68 -7.82 -1.31 -5.18
C GLY A 68 -6.57 -1.54 -4.33
N PHE A 69 -6.36 -0.72 -3.30
CA PHE A 69 -5.18 -0.81 -2.45
C PHE A 69 -5.23 -1.94 -1.42
N ASN A 70 -6.39 -2.56 -1.17
CA ASN A 70 -6.48 -3.70 -0.26
C ASN A 70 -6.32 -5.06 -0.93
N ILE A 71 -6.57 -5.20 -2.24
CA ILE A 71 -6.48 -6.49 -2.93
C ILE A 71 -5.12 -7.18 -2.71
N PRO A 72 -3.95 -6.53 -2.87
CA PRO A 72 -2.66 -7.17 -2.62
C PRO A 72 -2.54 -7.69 -1.18
N TRP A 73 -2.96 -6.91 -0.19
CA TRP A 73 -2.83 -7.30 1.22
C TRP A 73 -3.76 -8.45 1.59
N PHE A 74 -4.95 -8.52 0.99
CA PHE A 74 -5.82 -9.68 1.13
C PHE A 74 -5.20 -10.94 0.52
N LEU A 75 -4.60 -10.85 -0.67
CA LEU A 75 -3.91 -11.98 -1.29
C LEU A 75 -2.73 -12.47 -0.45
N MET A 76 -1.96 -11.53 0.13
CA MET A 76 -0.89 -11.84 1.07
C MET A 76 -1.42 -12.60 2.29
N GLY A 77 -2.48 -12.08 2.93
CA GLY A 77 -3.12 -12.73 4.07
C GLY A 77 -3.65 -14.12 3.76
N ILE A 78 -4.25 -14.34 2.57
CA ILE A 78 -4.69 -15.66 2.13
C ILE A 78 -3.52 -16.62 2.00
N GLY A 79 -2.45 -16.23 1.29
CA GLY A 79 -1.28 -17.11 1.10
C GLY A 79 -0.62 -17.49 2.44
N MET A 80 -0.62 -16.58 3.41
CA MET A 80 -0.11 -16.86 4.76
C MET A 80 -1.02 -17.79 5.56
N THR A 81 -2.33 -17.53 5.59
CA THR A 81 -3.27 -18.34 6.39
C THR A 81 -3.48 -19.75 5.83
N THR A 82 -3.23 -19.94 4.53
CA THR A 82 -3.28 -21.24 3.86
C THR A 82 -1.96 -22.00 3.91
N GLY A 83 -0.91 -21.41 4.50
CA GLY A 83 0.41 -22.04 4.64
C GLY A 83 1.25 -22.06 3.36
N PHE A 84 0.82 -21.35 2.31
CA PHE A 84 1.63 -21.20 1.10
C PHE A 84 2.80 -20.25 1.32
N ALA A 85 2.70 -19.28 2.22
CA ALA A 85 3.80 -18.42 2.66
C ALA A 85 3.92 -18.50 4.19
N SER A 86 5.15 -18.60 4.69
CA SER A 86 5.46 -18.68 6.12
C SER A 86 5.27 -17.32 6.79
N ASP A 87 5.71 -16.26 6.12
CA ASP A 87 5.66 -14.90 6.62
C ASP A 87 5.51 -13.86 5.48
N SER A 88 5.48 -12.57 5.84
CA SER A 88 5.37 -11.50 4.82
C SER A 88 6.67 -11.26 4.05
N ALA A 89 7.83 -11.66 4.56
CA ALA A 89 9.11 -11.51 3.89
C ALA A 89 9.24 -12.49 2.71
N ASP A 90 8.55 -13.64 2.73
CA ASP A 90 8.46 -14.54 1.57
C ASP A 90 7.95 -13.83 0.30
N TYR A 91 7.10 -12.81 0.44
CA TYR A 91 6.60 -12.04 -0.69
C TYR A 91 7.66 -11.14 -1.34
N LEU A 92 8.82 -10.95 -0.70
CA LEU A 92 9.99 -10.30 -1.27
C LEU A 92 10.86 -11.27 -2.08
N ASN A 93 10.52 -12.56 -2.15
CA ASN A 93 11.24 -13.53 -2.98
C ASN A 93 10.33 -14.12 -4.10
N PRO A 94 10.03 -13.34 -5.15
CA PRO A 94 9.24 -13.84 -6.28
C PRO A 94 9.94 -14.95 -7.08
N ARG A 95 11.26 -15.12 -6.93
CA ARG A 95 12.03 -16.17 -7.60
C ARG A 95 11.82 -17.56 -6.99
N GLY A 96 11.30 -17.63 -5.77
CA GLY A 96 10.96 -18.88 -5.09
C GLY A 96 9.83 -19.67 -5.76
N GLY A 97 9.18 -19.14 -6.80
CA GLY A 97 8.19 -19.86 -7.60
C GLY A 97 6.84 -20.04 -6.92
N ASN A 98 6.63 -19.43 -5.74
CA ASN A 98 5.38 -19.51 -5.02
C ASN A 98 4.25 -18.80 -5.79
N PRO A 99 3.15 -19.51 -6.16
CA PRO A 99 2.09 -18.94 -6.97
C PRO A 99 1.39 -17.76 -6.28
N PHE A 100 1.22 -17.77 -4.95
CA PHE A 100 0.60 -16.65 -4.23
C PHE A 100 1.48 -15.40 -4.23
N VAL A 101 2.79 -15.58 -4.09
CA VAL A 101 3.76 -14.47 -4.21
C VAL A 101 3.71 -13.88 -5.62
N ILE A 102 3.71 -14.72 -6.66
CA ILE A 102 3.62 -14.26 -8.05
C ILE A 102 2.31 -13.50 -8.29
N ILE A 103 1.17 -14.03 -7.86
CA ILE A 103 -0.15 -13.38 -8.00
C ILE A 103 -0.19 -12.05 -7.27
N TRP A 104 0.42 -11.96 -6.08
CA TRP A 104 0.54 -10.71 -5.33
C TRP A 104 1.35 -9.66 -6.11
N TRP A 105 2.50 -10.03 -6.66
CA TRP A 105 3.34 -9.16 -7.50
C TRP A 105 2.60 -8.70 -8.76
N VAL A 106 1.92 -9.61 -9.44
CA VAL A 106 1.09 -9.29 -10.61
C VAL A 106 -0.01 -8.31 -10.25
N THR A 107 -0.63 -8.47 -9.08
CA THR A 107 -1.67 -7.55 -8.59
C THR A 107 -1.11 -6.15 -8.32
N LEU A 108 0.06 -6.05 -7.68
CA LEU A 108 0.72 -4.76 -7.46
C LEU A 108 1.04 -4.04 -8.76
N TRP A 109 1.68 -4.74 -9.71
CA TRP A 109 2.03 -4.15 -11.00
C TRP A 109 0.81 -3.80 -11.84
N SER A 110 -0.26 -4.61 -11.77
CA SER A 110 -1.54 -4.30 -12.40
C SER A 110 -2.16 -3.04 -11.81
N LEU A 111 -2.15 -2.89 -10.48
CA LEU A 111 -2.64 -1.68 -9.81
C LEU A 111 -1.83 -0.45 -10.23
N ILE A 112 -0.50 -0.57 -10.26
CA ILE A 112 0.41 0.50 -10.71
C ILE A 112 0.13 0.88 -12.17
N ALA A 113 -0.04 -0.09 -13.06
CA ALA A 113 -0.34 0.15 -14.48
C ALA A 113 -1.71 0.83 -14.66
N LEU A 114 -2.74 0.36 -13.94
CA LEU A 114 -4.08 0.94 -13.98
C LEU A 114 -4.10 2.38 -13.44
N LEU A 115 -3.42 2.64 -12.31
CA LEU A 115 -3.30 3.99 -11.75
C LEU A 115 -2.48 4.90 -12.66
N SER A 116 -1.40 4.41 -13.26
CA SER A 116 -0.61 5.16 -14.24
C SER A 116 -1.46 5.55 -15.44
N ARG A 117 -2.19 4.58 -16.01
CA ARG A 117 -3.10 4.84 -17.12
C ARG A 117 -4.16 5.87 -16.74
N TRP A 118 -4.70 5.77 -15.52
CA TRP A 118 -5.73 6.68 -15.03
C TRP A 118 -5.19 8.11 -14.84
N ILE A 119 -4.03 8.27 -14.21
CA ILE A 119 -3.39 9.55 -13.91
C ILE A 119 -2.95 10.27 -15.18
N TRP A 120 -2.34 9.57 -16.13
CA TRP A 120 -1.79 10.18 -17.33
C TRP A 120 -2.81 10.36 -18.46
N PHE A 121 -3.71 9.39 -18.67
CA PHE A 121 -4.54 9.33 -19.88
C PHE A 121 -6.06 9.40 -19.64
N LYS A 122 -6.54 9.29 -18.40
CA LYS A 122 -8.00 9.31 -18.09
C LYS A 122 -8.39 10.43 -17.11
N SER A 123 -7.65 11.54 -17.20
CA SER A 123 -7.84 12.75 -16.41
C SER A 123 -7.78 12.52 -14.89
N GLY A 124 -7.01 11.52 -14.43
CA GLY A 124 -6.91 11.17 -13.02
C GLY A 124 -6.28 12.28 -12.19
N ALA A 125 -5.20 12.89 -12.68
CA ALA A 125 -4.55 14.02 -12.01
C ALA A 125 -5.50 15.21 -11.85
N GLU A 126 -6.25 15.54 -12.90
CA GLU A 126 -7.21 16.64 -12.93
C GLU A 126 -8.39 16.36 -11.98
N LYS A 127 -8.85 15.10 -11.91
CA LYS A 127 -9.83 14.67 -10.91
C LYS A 127 -9.29 14.86 -9.49
N LEU A 128 -8.07 14.46 -9.20
CA LEU A 128 -7.48 14.61 -7.86
C LEU A 128 -7.43 16.06 -7.39
N ILE A 129 -7.25 17.02 -8.31
CA ILE A 129 -7.33 18.47 -8.01
C ILE A 129 -8.77 18.91 -7.75
N LYS A 130 -9.72 18.40 -8.55
CA LYS A 130 -11.15 18.69 -8.39
C LYS A 130 -11.70 18.27 -7.03
N TYR A 131 -11.10 17.27 -6.38
CA TYR A 131 -11.52 16.73 -5.08
C TYR A 131 -10.51 17.05 -3.97
N PRO A 132 -10.49 18.29 -3.46
CA PRO A 132 -9.55 18.72 -2.42
C PRO A 132 -9.67 17.88 -1.15
N GLY A 133 -8.56 17.70 -0.43
CA GLY A 133 -8.50 16.87 0.78
C GLY A 133 -8.18 15.39 0.53
N PHE A 134 -8.30 14.92 -0.73
CA PHE A 134 -7.82 13.59 -1.13
C PHE A 134 -6.30 13.55 -1.30
N ILE A 135 -5.73 14.54 -2.02
CA ILE A 135 -4.29 14.81 -2.02
C ILE A 135 -4.07 16.21 -1.45
N ARG A 136 -3.22 16.32 -0.43
CA ARG A 136 -2.94 17.58 0.24
C ARG A 136 -2.08 18.49 -0.63
N GLY A 137 -2.44 19.77 -0.69
CA GLY A 137 -1.60 20.83 -1.25
C GLY A 137 -1.36 20.78 -2.76
N GLN A 138 -2.03 19.89 -3.50
CA GLN A 138 -1.84 19.77 -4.95
C GLN A 138 -2.91 20.56 -5.69
N THR A 139 -2.47 21.59 -6.42
CA THR A 139 -3.31 22.42 -7.28
C THR A 139 -2.98 22.27 -8.76
N ASN A 140 -1.92 21.53 -9.10
CA ASN A 140 -1.40 21.41 -10.46
C ASN A 140 -1.27 19.93 -10.88
N ALA A 141 -1.86 19.59 -12.04
CA ALA A 141 -1.90 18.23 -12.55
C ALA A 141 -0.51 17.73 -12.95
N GLN A 142 0.36 18.61 -13.43
CA GLN A 142 1.75 18.28 -13.76
C GLN A 142 2.54 17.88 -12.51
N ARG A 143 2.29 18.52 -11.36
CA ARG A 143 2.93 18.13 -10.08
C ARG A 143 2.49 16.74 -9.63
N ILE A 144 1.20 16.42 -9.75
CA ILE A 144 0.69 15.07 -9.46
C ILE A 144 1.33 14.03 -10.37
N LYS A 145 1.39 14.31 -11.68
CA LYS A 145 2.05 13.43 -12.67
C LYS A 145 3.54 13.25 -12.39
N LEU A 146 4.25 14.31 -11.98
CA LEU A 146 5.66 14.26 -11.61
C LEU A 146 5.88 13.43 -10.33
N ILE A 147 5.10 13.66 -9.27
CA ILE A 147 5.19 12.85 -8.04
C ILE A 147 4.93 11.39 -8.35
N TRP A 148 3.90 11.11 -9.16
CA TRP A 148 3.59 9.75 -9.60
C TRP A 148 4.76 9.12 -10.37
N LEU A 149 5.39 9.86 -11.28
CA LEU A 149 6.58 9.39 -12.02
C LEU A 149 7.74 9.06 -11.08
N LEU A 150 8.02 9.91 -10.10
CA LEU A 150 9.07 9.65 -9.10
C LEU A 150 8.75 8.41 -8.27
N SER A 151 7.48 8.23 -7.89
CA SER A 151 7.02 7.01 -7.20
C SER A 151 7.17 5.76 -8.08
N LEU A 152 6.90 5.85 -9.39
CA LEU A 152 7.11 4.76 -10.33
C LEU A 152 8.59 4.38 -10.44
N ILE A 153 9.48 5.37 -10.56
CA ILE A 153 10.93 5.15 -10.59
C ILE A 153 11.36 4.43 -9.31
N GLY A 154 10.92 4.90 -8.15
CA GLY A 154 11.19 4.25 -6.87
C GLY A 154 10.67 2.81 -6.81
N ALA A 155 9.45 2.56 -7.29
CA ALA A 155 8.87 1.21 -7.34
C ALA A 155 9.66 0.27 -8.26
N VAL A 156 10.08 0.74 -9.43
CA VAL A 156 10.93 -0.03 -10.37
C VAL A 156 12.29 -0.34 -9.75
N ILE A 157 12.96 0.65 -9.14
CA ILE A 157 14.25 0.45 -8.47
C ILE A 157 14.10 -0.56 -7.33
N GLY A 158 13.13 -0.36 -6.44
CA GLY A 158 12.88 -1.26 -5.31
C GLY A 158 12.61 -2.68 -5.78
N SER A 159 11.77 -2.85 -6.79
CA SER A 159 11.47 -4.17 -7.36
C SER A 159 12.68 -4.81 -8.04
N THR A 160 13.52 -4.02 -8.71
CA THR A 160 14.77 -4.50 -9.32
C THR A 160 15.74 -4.96 -8.22
N VAL A 161 15.91 -4.17 -7.16
CA VAL A 161 16.73 -4.56 -6.01
C VAL A 161 16.24 -5.86 -5.41
N THR A 162 14.94 -5.97 -5.13
CA THR A 162 14.31 -7.19 -4.59
C THR A 162 14.47 -8.39 -5.52
N LEU A 163 14.39 -8.18 -6.84
CA LEU A 163 14.59 -9.26 -7.79
C LEU A 163 16.04 -9.68 -7.87
N PHE A 164 17.01 -8.76 -7.94
CA PHE A 164 18.38 -9.07 -8.36
C PHE A 164 19.39 -9.20 -7.22
N ILE A 165 19.13 -8.61 -6.05
CA ILE A 165 19.96 -8.82 -4.87
C ILE A 165 19.41 -10.06 -4.16
N GLU A 166 20.25 -11.07 -3.96
CA GLU A 166 19.93 -12.16 -3.04
C GLU A 166 19.65 -11.52 -1.67
N VAL A 167 18.38 -11.52 -1.27
CA VAL A 167 18.01 -11.16 0.11
C VAL A 167 18.51 -12.32 0.96
N LEU A 168 19.70 -12.12 1.53
CA LEU A 168 20.45 -13.05 2.38
C LEU A 168 19.61 -13.56 3.56
#